data_AF-A0A7X6Z8E9-F1
#
_entry.id   AF-A0A7X6Z8E9-F1
#
_cell.length_a   1.000
_cell.length_b   1.000
_cell.length_c   1.000
_cell.angle_alpha   90.00
_cell.angle_beta   90.00
_cell.angle_gamma   90.00
#
_symmetry.space_group_name_H-M   'P 1'
#
loop_
_entity.id
_entity.type
_entity.pdbx_description
1 polymer ?
#
loop_
_entity_poly.entity_id
_entity_poly.type
_entity_poly.pdbx_seq_one_letter_code
_entity_poly.pdbx_strand_id
1 'polypeptide(L)'
;LQPEIIINNRSRLDEDYSTPEGHITPADGDWESCMTSNQLAWGHIDPAQAARFTRRAPEIIHMLNTVTAGGGNLLLNIGPHGDGSIPEDVVEPFETAGRWLAENGEAVYGLKDRILLRCTSGVCGVSLDQAKKRAYIWHWIWPKGGETYIGGFITPVRKAWTLNTGNPVAFDLLDRRIRLKGLPDACPDPHAGLAVTVLEFDTDSWVEHTMLKPTARAKTGKPADLGDLK
;
A
#
# COMPACT_ATOMS: atom_id res chain seq x y z
N LEU A 1 -3.30 3.83 33.57
CA LEU A 1 -3.72 4.22 32.21
C LEU A 1 -2.47 4.39 31.36
N GLN A 2 -2.56 4.15 30.04
CA GLN A 2 -1.46 4.27 29.07
C GLN A 2 -1.70 5.52 28.20
N PRO A 3 -0.90 6.59 28.32
CA PRO A 3 -1.22 7.90 27.72
C PRO A 3 -1.08 7.97 26.19
N GLU A 4 -0.37 7.03 25.57
CA GLU A 4 -0.11 7.00 24.13
C GLU A 4 -0.85 5.83 23.43
N ILE A 5 -1.79 5.18 24.12
CA ILE A 5 -2.57 4.10 23.51
C ILE A 5 -3.48 4.67 22.42
N ILE A 6 -3.55 3.99 21.28
CA ILE A 6 -4.49 4.30 20.20
C ILE A 6 -5.80 3.54 20.40
N ILE A 7 -6.92 4.21 20.14
CA ILE A 7 -8.27 3.70 20.31
C ILE A 7 -9.01 3.82 18.98
N ASN A 8 -9.65 2.72 18.58
CA ASN A 8 -10.47 2.72 17.38
C ASN A 8 -11.84 3.37 17.62
N ASN A 9 -12.50 3.83 16.55
CA ASN A 9 -13.82 4.46 16.65
C ASN A 9 -15.01 3.52 16.93
N ARG A 10 -14.77 2.26 17.36
CA ARG A 10 -15.85 1.27 17.58
C ARG A 10 -16.54 1.40 18.92
N SER A 11 -16.00 2.22 19.82
CA SER A 11 -16.72 2.73 21.00
C SER A 11 -17.90 3.65 20.62
N ARG A 12 -18.02 4.03 19.34
CA ARG A 12 -18.93 5.06 18.79
C ARG A 12 -18.62 6.47 19.29
N LEU A 13 -17.41 6.68 19.80
CA LEU A 13 -16.84 7.98 20.08
C LEU A 13 -15.90 8.40 18.96
N ASP A 14 -15.54 9.67 18.97
CA ASP A 14 -14.57 10.27 18.05
C ASP A 14 -13.15 10.05 18.60
N GLU A 15 -12.63 8.84 18.33
CA GLU A 15 -11.35 8.32 18.80
C GLU A 15 -10.23 8.54 17.76
N ASP A 16 -9.12 7.79 17.84
CA ASP A 16 -7.90 8.09 17.07
C ASP A 16 -8.01 7.71 15.58
N TYR A 17 -8.73 6.64 15.23
CA TYR A 17 -8.81 6.17 13.84
C TYR A 17 -10.12 5.46 13.45
N SER A 18 -10.42 5.50 12.14
CA SER A 18 -11.62 4.89 11.54
C SER A 18 -11.43 3.42 11.18
N THR A 19 -12.51 2.61 11.25
CA THR A 19 -12.48 1.15 11.02
C THR A 19 -13.43 0.65 9.90
N PRO A 20 -13.15 0.91 8.62
CA PRO A 20 -13.86 0.28 7.50
C PRO A 20 -13.61 -1.25 7.49
N GLU A 21 -14.47 -2.00 8.19
CA GLU A 21 -14.34 -3.44 8.39
C GLU A 21 -14.94 -4.26 7.26
N GLY A 22 -14.21 -5.27 6.79
CA GLY A 22 -14.67 -6.19 5.75
C GLY A 22 -14.69 -5.57 4.34
N HIS A 23 -14.33 -4.31 4.20
CA HIS A 23 -14.12 -3.62 2.93
C HIS A 23 -12.97 -2.62 3.04
N ILE A 24 -12.27 -2.36 1.94
CA ILE A 24 -11.20 -1.36 1.90
C ILE A 24 -11.75 -0.09 1.28
N THR A 25 -12.00 0.92 2.12
CA THR A 25 -12.48 2.23 1.67
C THR A 25 -11.78 3.31 2.46
N PRO A 26 -10.98 4.18 1.84
CA PRO A 26 -10.26 5.20 2.57
C PRO A 26 -11.20 6.18 3.27
N ALA A 27 -11.04 6.30 4.58
CA ALA A 27 -11.75 7.28 5.40
C ALA A 27 -10.98 8.61 5.47
N ASP A 28 -11.56 9.59 6.15
CA ASP A 28 -10.86 10.83 6.49
C ASP A 28 -10.09 10.63 7.81
N GLY A 29 -8.93 11.29 7.94
CA GLY A 29 -7.99 11.04 9.05
C GLY A 29 -7.29 9.68 8.95
N ASP A 30 -6.75 9.22 10.06
CA ASP A 30 -6.13 7.89 10.16
C ASP A 30 -7.21 6.79 10.13
N TRP A 31 -6.91 5.68 9.45
CA TRP A 31 -7.86 4.58 9.30
C TRP A 31 -7.17 3.24 9.07
N GLU A 32 -7.88 2.18 9.45
CA GLU A 32 -7.42 0.79 9.30
C GLU A 32 -8.58 -0.08 8.82
N SER A 33 -8.36 -0.81 7.73
CA SER A 33 -9.28 -1.87 7.31
C SER A 33 -8.84 -3.20 7.90
N CYS A 34 -9.75 -3.83 8.64
CA CYS A 34 -9.63 -5.24 8.98
C CYS A 34 -10.28 -6.11 7.90
N MET A 35 -9.58 -7.17 7.49
CA MET A 35 -10.01 -8.13 6.47
C MET A 35 -9.78 -9.57 6.97
N THR A 36 -10.59 -10.52 6.52
CA THR A 36 -10.37 -11.95 6.82
C THR A 36 -9.33 -12.56 5.87
N SER A 37 -8.53 -13.53 6.30
CA SER A 37 -7.68 -14.31 5.39
C SER A 37 -8.49 -15.20 4.44
N ASN A 38 -9.62 -15.75 4.92
CA ASN A 38 -10.42 -16.78 4.24
C ASN A 38 -11.68 -16.28 3.50
N GLN A 39 -11.90 -14.96 3.42
CA GLN A 39 -13.10 -14.35 2.79
C GLN A 39 -14.46 -14.65 3.45
N LEU A 40 -14.49 -15.45 4.53
CA LEU A 40 -15.74 -15.98 5.08
C LEU A 40 -15.96 -15.61 6.55
N ALA A 41 -14.97 -15.84 7.40
CA ALA A 41 -15.13 -15.79 8.85
C ALA A 41 -13.90 -15.20 9.54
N TRP A 42 -14.15 -14.53 10.66
CA TRP A 42 -13.10 -14.03 11.57
C TRP A 42 -12.55 -15.15 12.46
N GLY A 43 -13.44 -16.00 12.97
CA GLY A 43 -13.08 -17.13 13.83
C GLY A 43 -12.62 -18.35 13.05
N HIS A 44 -12.21 -19.37 13.79
CA HIS A 44 -11.78 -20.66 13.25
C HIS A 44 -12.87 -21.31 12.37
N ILE A 45 -12.43 -21.83 11.23
CA ILE A 45 -13.17 -22.74 10.36
C ILE A 45 -12.19 -23.81 9.87
N ASP A 46 -12.72 -24.98 9.47
CA ASP A 46 -11.92 -26.08 8.93
C ASP A 46 -11.04 -25.59 7.75
N PRO A 47 -9.69 -25.66 7.86
CA PRO A 47 -8.78 -25.14 6.84
C PRO A 47 -8.91 -25.83 5.49
N ALA A 48 -9.19 -27.13 5.47
CA ALA A 48 -9.34 -27.89 4.23
C ALA A 48 -10.58 -27.43 3.45
N GLN A 49 -11.65 -27.07 4.16
CA GLN A 49 -12.83 -26.47 3.53
C GLN A 49 -12.60 -25.00 3.15
N ALA A 50 -11.88 -24.24 3.99
CA ALA A 50 -11.61 -22.82 3.78
C ALA A 50 -10.64 -22.55 2.61
N ALA A 51 -9.70 -23.45 2.34
CA ALA A 51 -8.58 -23.26 1.41
C ALA A 51 -8.96 -22.68 0.03
N ARG A 52 -10.15 -23.02 -0.50
CA ARG A 52 -10.63 -22.49 -1.79
C ARG A 52 -11.01 -21.01 -1.77
N PHE A 53 -11.21 -20.44 -0.59
CA PHE A 53 -11.53 -19.03 -0.35
C PHE A 53 -10.38 -18.27 0.31
N THR A 54 -9.34 -18.98 0.74
CA THR A 54 -8.16 -18.38 1.34
C THR A 54 -7.46 -17.50 0.33
N ARG A 55 -7.25 -16.25 0.73
CA ARG A 55 -6.60 -15.24 -0.09
C ARG A 55 -5.19 -15.69 -0.40
N ARG A 56 -4.86 -15.66 -1.69
CA ARG A 56 -3.50 -15.94 -2.17
C ARG A 56 -2.61 -14.71 -1.97
N ALA A 57 -1.30 -14.89 -1.98
CA ALA A 57 -0.34 -13.80 -1.79
C ALA A 57 -0.58 -12.57 -2.72
N PRO A 58 -0.89 -12.71 -4.02
CA PRO A 58 -1.19 -11.55 -4.87
C PRO A 58 -2.41 -10.74 -4.40
N GLU A 59 -3.42 -11.39 -3.81
CA GLU A 59 -4.61 -10.72 -3.28
C GLU A 59 -4.27 -9.94 -2.00
N ILE A 60 -3.40 -10.50 -1.15
CA ILE A 60 -2.87 -9.81 0.04
C ILE A 60 -2.07 -8.57 -0.38
N ILE A 61 -1.18 -8.71 -1.36
CA ILE A 61 -0.35 -7.60 -1.88
C ILE A 61 -1.22 -6.52 -2.54
N HIS A 62 -2.30 -6.90 -3.22
CA HIS A 62 -3.26 -5.94 -3.78
C HIS A 62 -4.02 -5.17 -2.69
N MET A 63 -4.43 -5.84 -1.61
CA MET A 63 -5.03 -5.17 -0.45
C MET A 63 -4.04 -4.20 0.20
N LEU A 64 -2.77 -4.61 0.36
CA LEU A 64 -1.69 -3.75 0.85
C LEU A 64 -1.54 -2.49 -0.02
N ASN A 65 -1.49 -2.63 -1.35
CA ASN A 65 -1.46 -1.46 -2.22
C ASN A 65 -2.70 -0.58 -2.06
N THR A 66 -3.89 -1.18 -1.93
CA THR A 66 -5.14 -0.41 -1.82
C THR A 66 -5.20 0.44 -0.55
N VAL A 67 -4.79 -0.11 0.60
CA VAL A 67 -4.70 0.66 1.86
C VAL A 67 -3.59 1.70 1.80
N THR A 68 -2.44 1.34 1.24
CA THR A 68 -1.27 2.21 1.15
C THR A 68 -1.56 3.42 0.25
N ALA A 69 -2.16 3.21 -0.93
CA ALA A 69 -2.60 4.27 -1.82
C ALA A 69 -3.70 5.15 -1.20
N GLY A 70 -4.46 4.59 -0.25
CA GLY A 70 -5.47 5.32 0.51
C GLY A 70 -4.94 6.03 1.75
N GLY A 71 -3.65 5.90 2.07
CA GLY A 71 -3.05 6.44 3.30
C GLY A 71 -3.60 5.81 4.57
N GLY A 72 -3.80 4.49 4.59
CA GLY A 72 -4.26 3.77 5.79
C GLY A 72 -3.62 2.41 5.96
N ASN A 73 -4.08 1.68 6.99
CA ASN A 73 -3.50 0.42 7.43
C ASN A 73 -4.35 -0.79 7.02
N LEU A 74 -3.70 -1.94 6.89
CA LEU A 74 -4.34 -3.25 6.73
C LEU A 74 -4.09 -4.11 7.95
N LEU A 75 -5.18 -4.57 8.58
CA LEU A 75 -5.15 -5.65 9.56
C LEU A 75 -5.73 -6.91 8.88
N LEU A 76 -4.87 -7.91 8.62
CA LEU A 76 -5.31 -9.17 8.02
C LEU A 76 -5.45 -10.25 9.10
N ASN A 77 -6.68 -10.69 9.35
CA ASN A 77 -7.05 -11.62 10.40
C ASN A 77 -6.71 -13.07 10.04
N ILE A 78 -6.28 -13.84 11.04
CA ILE A 78 -6.20 -15.31 11.02
C ILE A 78 -7.08 -15.83 12.16
N GLY A 79 -7.90 -16.86 11.90
CA GLY A 79 -8.65 -17.57 12.93
C GLY A 79 -7.89 -18.84 13.37
N PRO A 80 -7.19 -18.84 14.52
CA PRO A 80 -6.32 -19.94 14.93
C PRO A 80 -7.10 -21.23 15.19
N HIS A 81 -6.41 -22.38 15.18
CA HIS A 81 -6.94 -23.65 15.67
C HIS A 81 -7.28 -23.57 17.16
N GLY A 82 -8.09 -24.52 17.65
CA GLY A 82 -8.49 -24.57 19.06
C GLY A 82 -7.32 -24.79 20.03
N ASP A 83 -6.20 -25.31 19.55
CA ASP A 83 -4.94 -25.46 20.29
C ASP A 83 -4.00 -24.25 20.18
N GLY A 84 -4.43 -23.21 19.45
CA GLY A 84 -3.68 -21.97 19.22
C GLY A 84 -2.73 -22.00 18.03
N SER A 85 -2.60 -23.12 17.31
CA SER A 85 -1.76 -23.20 16.11
C SER A 85 -2.36 -22.43 14.91
N ILE A 86 -1.51 -22.08 13.94
CA ILE A 86 -1.92 -21.35 12.73
C ILE A 86 -2.51 -22.34 11.71
N PRO A 87 -3.66 -22.03 11.09
CA PRO A 87 -4.24 -22.81 9.99
C PRO A 87 -3.27 -23.00 8.82
N GLU A 88 -3.17 -24.22 8.31
CA GLU A 88 -2.17 -24.60 7.31
C GLU A 88 -2.40 -23.89 5.96
N ASP A 89 -3.66 -23.58 5.63
CA ASP A 89 -4.06 -22.94 4.39
C ASP A 89 -3.59 -21.48 4.27
N VAL A 90 -3.37 -20.80 5.40
CA VAL A 90 -2.90 -19.40 5.40
C VAL A 90 -1.38 -19.28 5.45
N VAL A 91 -0.65 -20.34 5.80
CA VAL A 91 0.82 -20.28 5.98
C VAL A 91 1.52 -19.86 4.70
N GLU A 92 1.34 -20.59 3.59
CA GLU A 92 2.04 -20.29 2.34
C GLU A 92 1.70 -18.88 1.79
N PRO A 93 0.42 -18.46 1.72
CA PRO A 93 0.11 -17.11 1.24
C PRO A 93 0.74 -15.99 2.08
N PHE A 94 0.76 -16.15 3.41
CA PHE A 94 1.35 -15.16 4.31
C PHE A 94 2.87 -15.14 4.23
N GLU A 95 3.52 -16.32 4.16
CA GLU A 95 4.97 -16.40 3.97
C GLU A 95 5.40 -15.81 2.63
N THR A 96 4.67 -16.10 1.54
CA THR A 96 4.94 -15.52 0.22
C THR A 96 4.77 -14.00 0.22
N ALA A 97 3.70 -13.48 0.83
CA ALA A 97 3.54 -12.03 1.02
C ALA A 97 4.63 -11.42 1.92
N GLY A 98 5.06 -12.14 2.95
CA GLY A 98 6.14 -11.73 3.86
C GLY A 98 7.49 -11.63 3.16
N ARG A 99 7.85 -12.61 2.32
CA ARG A 99 9.06 -12.55 1.47
C ARG A 99 9.00 -11.40 0.48
N TRP A 100 7.83 -11.17 -0.12
CA TRP A 100 7.62 -10.02 -0.99
C TRP A 100 7.83 -8.69 -0.26
N LEU A 101 7.27 -8.55 0.96
CA LEU A 101 7.42 -7.37 1.81
C LEU A 101 8.87 -7.15 2.27
N ALA A 102 9.64 -8.22 2.48
CA ALA A 102 11.06 -8.10 2.85
C ALA A 102 11.87 -7.38 1.76
N GLU A 103 11.51 -7.58 0.48
CA GLU A 103 12.21 -6.98 -0.65
C GLU A 103 11.58 -5.66 -1.15
N ASN A 104 10.25 -5.52 -1.01
CA ASN A 104 9.48 -4.39 -1.57
C ASN A 104 8.82 -3.51 -0.50
N GLY A 105 9.12 -3.75 0.78
CA GLY A 105 8.47 -3.10 1.91
C GLY A 105 8.59 -1.59 1.93
N GLU A 106 9.57 -0.99 1.26
CA GLU A 106 9.67 0.47 1.14
C GLU A 106 8.41 1.09 0.49
N ALA A 107 7.76 0.36 -0.42
CA ALA A 107 6.53 0.79 -1.08
C ALA A 107 5.31 0.78 -0.15
N VAL A 108 5.41 0.16 1.03
CA VAL A 108 4.34 -0.06 2.01
C VAL A 108 4.60 0.67 3.32
N TYR A 109 5.75 0.41 3.94
CA TYR A 109 6.09 0.88 5.27
C TYR A 109 6.40 2.38 5.33
N GLY A 110 6.14 2.96 6.49
CA GLY A 110 6.23 4.40 6.73
C GLY A 110 4.98 5.13 6.25
N LEU A 111 5.00 6.46 6.34
CA LEU A 111 3.89 7.27 5.86
C LEU A 111 3.81 7.19 4.34
N LYS A 112 2.60 6.93 3.82
CA LYS A 112 2.32 6.95 2.39
C LYS A 112 1.15 7.88 2.13
N ASP A 113 1.32 8.77 1.17
CA ASP A 113 0.35 9.82 0.87
C ASP A 113 -0.84 9.25 0.10
N ARG A 114 -2.04 9.71 0.47
CA ARG A 114 -3.27 9.33 -0.22
C ARG A 114 -3.26 9.86 -1.66
N ILE A 115 -3.39 8.94 -2.61
CA ILE A 115 -3.46 9.23 -4.04
C ILE A 115 -4.84 8.83 -4.62
N LEU A 116 -5.42 9.71 -5.44
CA LEU A 116 -6.68 9.46 -6.14
C LEU A 116 -6.49 8.63 -7.42
N LEU A 117 -5.33 8.79 -8.06
CA LEU A 117 -4.91 7.94 -9.16
C LEU A 117 -4.53 6.57 -8.60
N ARG A 118 -5.33 5.54 -8.86
CA ARG A 118 -5.04 4.17 -8.39
C ARG A 118 -4.27 3.32 -9.38
N CYS A 119 -4.14 3.78 -10.62
CA CYS A 119 -3.55 3.02 -11.70
C CYS A 119 -3.00 3.97 -12.77
N THR A 120 -1.78 3.72 -13.25
CA THR A 120 -1.08 4.58 -14.21
C THR A 120 -0.93 3.95 -15.60
N SER A 121 -1.14 2.63 -15.74
CA SER A 121 -1.01 1.88 -17.00
C SER A 121 -2.19 0.92 -17.30
N GLY A 122 -3.28 0.97 -16.53
CA GLY A 122 -4.40 0.02 -16.58
C GLY A 122 -4.16 -1.30 -15.85
N VAL A 123 -2.90 -1.70 -15.66
CA VAL A 123 -2.47 -3.00 -15.10
C VAL A 123 -1.47 -2.84 -13.95
N CYS A 124 -1.54 -1.72 -13.23
CA CYS A 124 -0.66 -1.43 -12.11
C CYS A 124 -1.38 -0.75 -10.95
N GLY A 125 -0.75 -0.75 -9.79
CA GLY A 125 -1.10 0.06 -8.63
C GLY A 125 -0.06 1.15 -8.41
N VAL A 126 -0.37 2.10 -7.52
CA VAL A 126 0.57 3.16 -7.16
C VAL A 126 0.47 3.50 -5.68
N SER A 127 1.61 3.73 -5.05
CA SER A 127 1.72 4.41 -3.75
C SER A 127 2.72 5.55 -3.83
N LEU A 128 2.58 6.55 -2.96
CA LEU A 128 3.43 7.74 -2.95
C LEU A 128 4.08 7.93 -1.59
N ASP A 129 5.32 8.42 -1.61
CA ASP A 129 6.03 8.97 -0.46
C ASP A 129 6.50 10.37 -0.87
N GLN A 130 5.71 11.39 -0.54
CA GLN A 130 6.02 12.77 -0.92
C GLN A 130 7.26 13.28 -0.22
N ALA A 131 7.52 12.87 1.03
CA ALA A 131 8.70 13.26 1.78
C ALA A 131 9.99 12.81 1.09
N LYS A 132 9.98 11.61 0.48
CA LYS A 132 11.09 11.11 -0.34
C LYS A 132 11.01 11.47 -1.82
N LYS A 133 9.94 12.13 -2.25
CA LYS A 133 9.65 12.42 -3.67
C LYS A 133 9.65 11.16 -4.54
N ARG A 134 9.00 10.10 -4.05
CA ARG A 134 8.96 8.78 -4.68
C ARG A 134 7.54 8.34 -5.00
N ALA A 135 7.35 7.84 -6.22
CA ALA A 135 6.22 6.98 -6.57
C ALA A 135 6.69 5.54 -6.71
N TYR A 136 5.89 4.63 -6.18
CA TYR A 136 6.09 3.20 -6.32
C TYR A 136 5.01 2.68 -7.27
N ILE A 137 5.43 2.08 -8.38
CA ILE A 137 4.56 1.54 -9.42
C ILE A 137 4.53 0.03 -9.25
N TRP A 138 3.38 -0.49 -8.85
CA TRP A 138 3.17 -1.90 -8.54
C TRP A 138 2.68 -2.61 -9.79
N HIS A 139 3.50 -3.45 -10.40
CA HIS A 139 3.15 -4.11 -11.66
C HIS A 139 2.29 -5.35 -11.39
N TRP A 140 0.97 -5.25 -11.57
CA TRP A 140 0.06 -6.40 -11.46
C TRP A 140 0.26 -7.38 -12.60
N ILE A 141 0.62 -6.86 -13.77
CA ILE A 141 1.03 -7.62 -14.93
C ILE A 141 2.38 -7.08 -15.38
N TRP A 142 3.40 -7.92 -15.32
CA TRP A 142 4.72 -7.57 -15.82
C TRP A 142 4.68 -7.40 -17.36
N PRO A 143 5.17 -6.28 -17.91
CA PRO A 143 5.12 -6.03 -19.35
C PRO A 143 6.03 -7.00 -20.12
N LYS A 144 5.49 -7.57 -21.20
CA LYS A 144 6.28 -8.30 -22.21
C LYS A 144 6.84 -7.33 -23.25
N GLY A 145 8.03 -7.60 -23.77
CA GLY A 145 8.67 -6.77 -24.80
C GLY A 145 9.56 -5.65 -24.27
N GLY A 146 9.89 -5.67 -22.97
CA GLY A 146 10.93 -4.83 -22.38
C GLY A 146 10.57 -3.37 -22.15
N GLU A 147 9.30 -2.98 -22.33
CA GLU A 147 8.85 -1.62 -22.10
C GLU A 147 7.41 -1.52 -21.61
N THR A 148 7.11 -0.42 -20.91
CA THR A 148 5.74 -0.07 -20.49
C THR A 148 5.59 1.44 -20.39
N TYR A 149 4.34 1.92 -20.33
CA TYR A 149 4.00 3.33 -20.26
C TYR A 149 3.23 3.61 -18.98
N ILE A 150 3.65 4.66 -18.29
CA ILE A 150 3.05 5.14 -17.05
C ILE A 150 2.54 6.55 -17.31
N GLY A 151 1.24 6.76 -17.12
CA GLY A 151 0.62 8.08 -17.15
C GLY A 151 0.53 8.70 -15.76
N GLY A 152 0.07 9.95 -15.70
CA GLY A 152 -0.25 10.63 -14.45
C GLY A 152 0.91 11.37 -13.77
N PHE A 153 2.09 11.33 -14.35
CA PHE A 153 3.22 12.15 -13.91
C PHE A 153 3.66 13.04 -15.06
N ILE A 154 3.53 14.35 -14.89
CA ILE A 154 3.94 15.37 -15.87
C ILE A 154 5.30 16.00 -15.53
N THR A 155 5.88 15.58 -14.41
CA THR A 155 7.13 16.14 -13.88
C THR A 155 8.31 15.27 -14.31
N PRO A 156 9.47 15.87 -14.62
CA PRO A 156 10.67 15.12 -14.94
C PRO A 156 11.04 14.13 -13.83
N VAL A 157 11.13 12.85 -14.20
CA VAL A 157 11.68 11.79 -13.36
C VAL A 157 13.20 11.95 -13.33
N ARG A 158 13.78 11.91 -12.14
CA ARG A 158 15.23 11.95 -11.91
C ARG A 158 15.87 10.58 -12.08
N LYS A 159 15.25 9.56 -11.47
CA LYS A 159 15.74 8.18 -11.46
C LYS A 159 14.57 7.20 -11.47
N ALA A 160 14.80 6.05 -12.10
CA ALA A 160 13.93 4.90 -11.99
C ALA A 160 14.74 3.63 -11.74
N TRP A 161 14.23 2.75 -10.88
CA TRP A 161 14.84 1.45 -10.60
C TRP A 161 13.78 0.43 -10.15
N THR A 162 14.08 -0.85 -10.28
CA THR A 162 13.26 -1.93 -9.72
C THR A 162 13.60 -2.07 -8.23
N LEU A 163 12.60 -1.99 -7.35
CA LEU A 163 12.79 -1.88 -5.91
C LEU A 163 13.56 -3.07 -5.32
N ASN A 164 13.11 -4.29 -5.58
CA ASN A 164 13.72 -5.49 -4.99
C ASN A 164 15.17 -5.77 -5.45
N THR A 165 15.50 -5.43 -6.70
CA THR A 165 16.82 -5.71 -7.27
C THR A 165 17.76 -4.51 -7.23
N GLY A 166 17.25 -3.29 -7.05
CA GLY A 166 18.02 -2.06 -7.21
C GLY A 166 18.43 -1.75 -8.66
N ASN A 167 18.04 -2.60 -9.62
CA ASN A 167 18.47 -2.47 -11.01
C ASN A 167 17.90 -1.17 -11.62
N PRO A 168 18.75 -0.34 -12.25
CA PRO A 168 18.28 0.87 -12.93
C PRO A 168 17.30 0.53 -14.06
N VAL A 169 16.27 1.36 -14.20
CA VAL A 169 15.29 1.30 -15.29
C VAL A 169 15.48 2.52 -16.18
N ALA A 170 15.71 2.32 -17.47
CA ALA A 170 15.81 3.42 -18.42
C ALA A 170 14.42 4.01 -18.71
N PHE A 171 14.32 5.30 -18.97
CA PHE A 171 13.04 5.94 -19.25
C PHE A 171 13.16 7.12 -20.22
N ASP A 172 12.07 7.39 -20.95
CA ASP A 172 11.85 8.62 -21.71
C ASP A 172 10.63 9.36 -21.15
N LEU A 173 10.72 10.70 -21.04
CA LEU A 173 9.56 11.55 -20.78
C LEU A 173 8.90 11.93 -22.10
N LEU A 174 7.64 11.54 -22.26
CA LEU A 174 6.81 11.74 -23.45
C LEU A 174 5.61 12.60 -23.10
N ASP A 175 5.79 13.93 -23.07
CA ASP A 175 4.78 14.93 -22.72
C ASP A 175 4.06 14.64 -21.39
N ARG A 176 2.97 13.85 -21.41
CA ARG A 176 2.18 13.44 -20.23
C ARG A 176 2.36 11.99 -19.80
N ARG A 177 3.36 11.28 -20.33
CA ARG A 177 3.64 9.87 -20.03
C ARG A 177 5.13 9.64 -19.84
N ILE A 178 5.46 8.63 -19.04
CA ILE A 178 6.81 8.10 -18.88
C ILE A 178 6.84 6.73 -19.56
N ARG A 179 7.75 6.55 -20.50
CA ARG A 179 8.04 5.23 -21.09
C ARG A 179 9.20 4.61 -20.32
N LEU A 180 8.96 3.51 -19.63
CA LEU A 180 10.03 2.68 -19.06
C LEU A 180 10.53 1.70 -20.13
N LYS A 181 11.84 1.48 -20.20
CA LYS A 181 12.50 0.65 -21.23
C LYS A 181 13.60 -0.21 -20.63
N GLY A 182 13.97 -1.25 -21.38
CA GLY A 182 15.02 -2.19 -20.99
C GLY A 182 14.60 -3.07 -19.80
N LEU A 183 13.30 -3.29 -19.64
CA LEU A 183 12.78 -4.19 -18.62
C LEU A 183 13.11 -5.65 -19.00
N PRO A 184 13.46 -6.51 -18.02
CA PRO A 184 13.66 -7.93 -18.28
C PRO A 184 12.39 -8.61 -18.83
N ASP A 185 12.56 -9.66 -19.63
CA ASP A 185 11.43 -10.43 -20.17
C ASP A 185 10.62 -11.16 -19.09
N ALA A 186 11.28 -11.60 -18.02
CA ALA A 186 10.66 -12.19 -16.85
C ALA A 186 10.47 -11.16 -15.74
N CYS A 187 9.39 -11.31 -14.96
CA CYS A 187 9.17 -10.48 -13.79
C CYS A 187 10.32 -10.68 -12.79
N PRO A 188 10.97 -9.60 -12.29
CA PRO A 188 12.11 -9.71 -11.40
C PRO A 188 11.73 -10.05 -9.95
N ASP A 189 10.44 -10.11 -9.59
CA ASP A 189 9.99 -10.60 -8.28
C ASP A 189 9.79 -12.13 -8.32
N PRO A 190 10.61 -12.91 -7.60
CA PRO A 190 10.53 -14.37 -7.62
C PRO A 190 9.45 -14.93 -6.70
N HIS A 191 8.83 -14.12 -5.83
CA HIS A 191 7.93 -14.60 -4.79
C HIS A 191 6.47 -14.58 -5.24
N ALA A 192 5.96 -13.42 -5.64
CA ALA A 192 4.56 -13.23 -6.01
C ALA A 192 4.38 -12.89 -7.50
N GLY A 193 5.47 -12.69 -8.24
CA GLY A 193 5.44 -12.20 -9.62
C GLY A 193 5.01 -10.74 -9.74
N LEU A 194 5.19 -9.94 -8.67
CA LEU A 194 4.71 -8.57 -8.54
C LEU A 194 5.88 -7.61 -8.27
N ALA A 195 6.61 -7.23 -9.31
CA ALA A 195 7.70 -6.27 -9.15
C ALA A 195 7.18 -4.84 -8.91
N VAL A 196 8.00 -4.03 -8.25
CA VAL A 196 7.76 -2.59 -8.04
C VAL A 196 8.84 -1.78 -8.75
N THR A 197 8.44 -0.82 -9.58
CA THR A 197 9.36 0.21 -10.09
C THR A 197 9.23 1.47 -9.25
N VAL A 198 10.34 2.00 -8.77
CA VAL A 198 10.39 3.30 -8.10
C VAL A 198 10.69 4.37 -9.12
N LEU A 199 9.96 5.48 -9.04
CA LEU A 199 10.23 6.73 -9.74
C LEU A 199 10.56 7.78 -8.70
N GLU A 200 11.72 8.42 -8.82
CA GLU A 200 12.16 9.50 -7.94
C GLU A 200 12.20 10.82 -8.71
N PHE A 201 11.72 11.89 -8.10
CA PHE A 201 11.51 13.19 -8.75
C PHE A 201 12.34 14.30 -8.08
N ASP A 202 12.66 15.37 -8.82
CA ASP A 202 13.50 16.48 -8.33
C ASP A 202 12.72 17.52 -7.51
N THR A 203 11.45 17.77 -7.84
CA THR A 203 10.65 18.87 -7.29
C THR A 203 9.64 18.39 -6.25
N ASP A 204 9.14 19.30 -5.41
CA ASP A 204 8.11 18.99 -4.41
C ASP A 204 6.69 19.00 -5.00
N SER A 205 6.52 19.52 -6.23
CA SER A 205 5.23 19.64 -6.94
C SER A 205 5.15 18.66 -8.10
N TRP A 206 5.55 17.41 -7.87
CA TRP A 206 5.76 16.43 -8.93
C TRP A 206 4.52 15.61 -9.30
N VAL A 207 3.55 15.56 -8.39
CA VAL A 207 2.19 15.05 -8.59
C VAL A 207 1.25 16.24 -8.77
N GLU A 208 0.43 16.26 -9.82
CA GLU A 208 -0.59 17.31 -9.96
C GLU A 208 -1.44 17.35 -8.66
N HIS A 209 -1.68 18.54 -8.09
CA HIS A 209 -2.48 18.70 -6.87
C HIS A 209 -3.87 18.03 -6.95
N THR A 210 -4.38 17.84 -8.17
CA THR A 210 -5.63 17.13 -8.48
C THR A 210 -5.59 15.62 -8.22
N MET A 211 -4.42 15.03 -8.04
CA MET A 211 -4.25 13.60 -7.76
C MET A 211 -4.01 13.30 -6.28
N LEU A 212 -3.79 14.32 -5.46
CA LEU A 212 -3.69 14.21 -4.01
C LEU A 212 -5.03 14.62 -3.38
N LYS A 213 -5.51 13.87 -2.39
CA LYS A 213 -6.54 14.41 -1.48
C LYS A 213 -5.80 15.12 -0.35
N PRO A 214 -6.15 16.37 0.02
CA PRO A 214 -5.59 17.02 1.19
C PRO A 214 -5.73 16.08 2.39
N THR A 215 -4.63 15.79 3.08
CA THR A 215 -4.68 15.06 4.33
C THR A 215 -5.40 15.95 5.34
N ALA A 216 -6.56 15.51 5.83
CA ALA A 216 -7.15 16.09 7.03
C ALA A 216 -6.22 15.72 8.18
N ARG A 217 -5.19 16.54 8.42
CA ARG A 217 -4.23 16.26 9.49
C ARG A 217 -4.99 16.25 10.81
N ALA A 218 -4.64 15.26 11.64
CA ALA A 218 -5.13 15.02 12.98
C ALA A 218 -5.37 16.31 13.77
N LYS A 219 -6.42 16.29 14.59
CA LYS A 219 -6.75 17.32 15.59
C LYS A 219 -5.45 17.77 16.24
N THR A 220 -5.01 18.97 15.89
CA THR A 220 -3.89 19.61 16.53
C THR A 220 -4.22 19.67 18.02
N GLY A 221 -3.29 19.18 18.85
CA GLY A 221 -3.38 19.31 20.29
C GLY A 221 -3.76 20.76 20.65
N LYS A 222 -4.61 20.90 21.67
CA LYS A 222 -5.03 22.19 22.24
C LYS A 222 -3.88 23.20 22.17
N PRO A 223 -4.07 24.40 21.60
CA PRO A 223 -3.07 25.45 21.73
C PRO A 223 -2.82 25.68 23.23
N ALA A 224 -1.56 25.76 23.61
CA ALA A 224 -1.17 26.16 24.97
C ALA A 224 -1.90 27.45 25.32
N ASP A 225 -2.56 27.44 26.46
CA ASP A 225 -3.25 28.60 27.03
C ASP A 225 -2.22 29.69 27.31
N LEU A 226 -2.08 30.64 26.39
CA LEU A 226 -1.41 31.92 26.61
C LEU A 226 -2.39 32.82 27.36
N GLY A 227 -2.69 32.41 28.59
CA GLY A 227 -3.63 33.04 29.50
C GLY A 227 -2.99 33.29 30.86
N ASP A 228 -1.78 33.87 30.89
CA ASP A 228 -1.22 34.51 32.08
C ASP A 228 -0.21 35.59 31.67
N LEU A 229 -0.73 36.66 31.05
CA LEU A 229 -0.11 37.98 31.01
C LEU A 229 -1.20 39.04 31.18
N LYS A 230 -1.61 39.25 32.44
CA LYS A 230 -1.93 40.55 33.04
C LYS A 230 -2.27 40.41 34.52
#